data_AF-A0A947UFV6-F1
#
_entry.id   AF-A0A947UFV6-F1
#
_cell.length_a   1.000
_cell.length_b   1.000
_cell.length_c   1.000
_cell.angle_alpha   90.00
_cell.angle_beta   90.00
_cell.angle_gamma   90.00
#
_symmetry.space_group_name_H-M   'P 1'
#
loop_
_entity.id
_entity.type
_entity.pdbx_description
1 polymer ?
#
loop_
_entity_poly.entity_id
_entity_poly.type
_entity_poly.pdbx_seq_one_letter_code
_entity_poly.pdbx_strand_id
1 'polypeptide(L)'
;MFRKFRILILLLVLATVGLGAWRANTRLTAWEHTIHVAIYPIAGDSSPATASFIGGLNNESFIDIAQWMQQQTEKQGLSILQPVALRVAALLAEMPPARPNQPSALDAMLWSLKLRWWASQHDKIDGPKPHIRLFVLFHDPALNASVPHSTGLSKGQIGVIHAYASRRQRRQNAVVIAHEMLHTFGASDKYDLATQQPIYPQGYAEPGREPRLPQDMAEIMGGRVPIDEQTAEIPFSLAETLIGPETAGEIGFLRSTGKNGQK
;
A
#
# COMPACT_ATOMS: atom_id res chain seq x y z
N MET A 1 -34.49 -20.67 23.68
CA MET A 1 -34.31 -19.20 23.61
C MET A 1 -32.83 -18.78 23.52
N PHE A 2 -31.92 -19.45 24.24
CA PHE A 2 -30.48 -19.16 24.23
C PHE A 2 -29.83 -19.13 22.82
N ARG A 3 -30.22 -20.05 21.91
CA ARG A 3 -29.73 -20.04 20.52
C ARG A 3 -30.09 -18.76 19.76
N LYS A 4 -31.34 -18.29 19.87
CA LYS A 4 -31.81 -17.06 19.20
C LYS A 4 -31.11 -15.82 19.76
N PHE A 5 -30.93 -15.77 21.09
CA PHE A 5 -30.20 -14.70 21.76
C PHE A 5 -28.72 -14.66 21.37
N ARG A 6 -28.04 -15.82 21.34
CA ARG A 6 -26.64 -15.92 20.86
C ARG A 6 -26.50 -15.47 19.41
N ILE A 7 -27.41 -15.89 18.53
CA ILE A 7 -27.40 -15.47 17.11
C ILE A 7 -27.60 -13.96 17.01
N LEU A 8 -28.54 -13.39 17.77
CA LEU A 8 -28.77 -11.94 17.78
C LEU A 8 -27.50 -11.17 18.21
N ILE A 9 -26.84 -11.60 19.29
CA ILE A 9 -25.58 -11.00 19.74
C ILE A 9 -24.51 -11.08 18.64
N LEU A 10 -24.32 -12.25 18.03
CA LEU A 10 -23.34 -12.42 16.95
C LEU A 10 -23.64 -11.54 15.73
N LEU A 11 -24.92 -11.38 15.37
CA LEU A 11 -25.33 -10.49 14.29
C LEU A 11 -25.09 -9.02 14.64
N LEU A 12 -25.35 -8.60 15.88
CA LEU A 12 -25.07 -7.22 16.33
C LEU A 12 -23.56 -6.92 16.34
N VAL A 13 -22.74 -7.85 16.81
CA VAL A 13 -21.28 -7.74 16.74
C VAL A 13 -20.83 -7.65 15.29
N LEU A 14 -21.31 -8.54 14.42
CA LEU A 14 -20.97 -8.54 13.00
C LEU A 14 -21.38 -7.23 12.31
N ALA A 15 -22.59 -6.73 12.58
CA ALA A 15 -23.09 -5.47 12.04
C ALA A 15 -22.24 -4.28 12.49
N THR A 16 -21.84 -4.24 13.77
CA THR A 16 -21.01 -3.17 14.33
C THR A 16 -19.61 -3.18 13.72
N VAL A 17 -18.97 -4.35 13.63
CA VAL A 17 -17.65 -4.52 13.00
C VAL A 17 -17.71 -4.17 11.51
N GLY A 18 -18.71 -4.66 10.80
CA GLY A 18 -18.92 -4.38 9.38
C GLY A 18 -19.13 -2.89 9.11
N LEU A 19 -19.99 -2.23 9.90
CA LEU A 19 -20.25 -0.80 9.79
C LEU A 19 -19.01 0.04 10.12
N GLY A 20 -18.24 -0.36 11.13
CA GLY A 20 -16.97 0.29 11.49
C GLY A 20 -15.95 0.22 10.35
N ALA A 21 -15.74 -0.98 9.79
CA ALA A 21 -14.84 -1.19 8.66
C ALA A 21 -15.28 -0.40 7.41
N TRP A 22 -16.58 -0.41 7.10
CA TRP A 22 -17.14 0.35 5.99
C TRP A 22 -16.91 1.86 6.17
N ARG A 23 -17.24 2.42 7.33
CA ARG A 23 -17.01 3.85 7.63
C ARG A 23 -15.54 4.25 7.53
N ALA A 24 -14.63 3.41 8.02
CA ALA A 24 -13.20 3.67 7.93
C ALA A 24 -12.73 3.72 6.47
N ASN A 25 -13.19 2.78 5.64
CA ASN A 25 -12.86 2.72 4.22
C ASN A 25 -13.46 3.90 3.43
N THR A 26 -14.71 4.26 3.69
CA THR A 26 -15.37 5.40 3.05
C THR A 26 -14.65 6.70 3.37
N ARG A 27 -14.20 6.90 4.62
CA ARG A 27 -13.44 8.10 5.00
C ARG A 27 -12.07 8.17 4.32
N LEU A 28 -11.36 7.04 4.21
CA LEU A 28 -10.08 6.98 3.51
C LEU A 28 -10.21 7.36 2.03
N THR A 29 -11.22 6.83 1.35
CA THR A 29 -11.41 6.97 -0.10
C THR A 29 -12.22 8.22 -0.48
N ALA A 30 -12.65 9.02 0.50
CA ALA A 30 -13.35 10.28 0.24
C ALA A 30 -12.39 11.43 -0.13
N TRP A 31 -11.12 11.35 0.27
CA TRP A 31 -10.11 12.39 0.05
C TRP A 31 -10.55 13.79 0.54
N GLU A 32 -11.34 13.84 1.61
CA GLU A 32 -11.80 15.10 2.23
C GLU A 32 -10.77 15.66 3.25
N HIS A 33 -9.89 14.81 3.77
CA HIS A 33 -8.87 15.16 4.76
C HIS A 33 -7.55 14.42 4.50
N THR A 34 -6.45 14.97 5.02
CA THR A 34 -5.14 14.33 4.99
C THR A 34 -5.17 12.95 5.65
N ILE A 35 -4.67 11.95 4.91
CA ILE A 35 -4.54 10.59 5.41
C ILE A 35 -3.16 10.42 6.06
N HIS A 36 -3.16 10.31 7.39
CA HIS A 36 -1.96 9.98 8.16
C HIS A 36 -1.55 8.51 7.97
N VAL A 37 -0.31 8.31 7.52
CA VAL A 37 0.31 6.99 7.27
C VAL A 37 1.54 6.85 8.17
N ALA A 38 1.56 5.80 8.99
CA ALA A 38 2.73 5.45 9.79
C ALA A 38 3.57 4.41 9.06
N ILE A 39 4.87 4.63 8.98
CA ILE A 39 5.88 3.68 8.53
C ILE A 39 6.63 3.17 9.76
N TYR A 40 6.62 1.86 9.98
CA TYR A 40 7.34 1.17 11.04
C TYR A 40 8.51 0.40 10.40
N PRO A 41 9.75 0.92 10.46
CA PRO A 41 10.91 0.22 9.95
C PRO A 41 11.26 -0.96 10.84
N ILE A 42 11.47 -2.12 10.23
CA ILE A 42 11.86 -3.37 10.89
C ILE A 42 13.11 -3.90 10.17
N ALA A 43 14.09 -4.39 10.94
CA ALA A 43 15.21 -5.13 10.38
C ALA A 43 14.72 -6.53 9.95
N GLY A 44 14.74 -6.79 8.64
CA GLY A 44 14.36 -8.08 8.08
C GLY A 44 15.43 -9.16 8.19
N ASP A 45 16.66 -8.75 8.54
CA ASP A 45 17.81 -9.60 8.78
C ASP A 45 18.68 -9.05 9.92
N SER A 46 19.76 -9.77 10.25
CA SER A 46 20.72 -9.40 11.30
C SER A 46 21.92 -8.59 10.79
N SER A 47 21.88 -8.06 9.56
CA SER A 47 23.02 -7.35 8.99
C SER A 47 23.26 -6.00 9.70
N PRO A 48 24.52 -5.68 10.05
CA PRO A 48 24.89 -4.33 10.49
C PRO A 48 24.54 -3.25 9.46
N ALA A 49 24.57 -3.57 8.17
CA ALA A 49 24.19 -2.64 7.11
C ALA A 49 22.71 -2.28 7.18
N THR A 50 21.85 -3.28 7.41
CA THR A 50 20.40 -3.08 7.63
C THR A 50 20.15 -2.22 8.86
N ALA A 51 20.77 -2.56 10.00
CA ALA A 51 20.61 -1.81 11.25
C ALA A 51 21.01 -0.33 11.10
N SER A 52 22.15 -0.08 10.44
CA SER A 52 22.63 1.28 10.14
C SER A 52 21.68 2.02 9.19
N PHE A 53 21.19 1.35 8.15
CA PHE A 53 20.25 1.94 7.18
C PHE A 53 18.95 2.38 7.86
N ILE A 54 18.30 1.49 8.62
CA ILE A 54 17.02 1.81 9.27
C ILE A 54 17.18 2.83 10.41
N GLY A 55 18.32 2.84 11.09
CA GLY A 55 18.63 3.83 12.12
C GLY A 55 18.75 5.26 11.60
N GLY A 56 19.02 5.42 10.30
CA GLY A 56 19.06 6.72 9.62
C GLY A 56 17.73 7.16 9.00
N LEU A 57 16.67 6.35 9.06
CA LEU A 57 15.38 6.69 8.48
C LEU A 57 14.65 7.75 9.31
N ASN A 58 14.01 8.67 8.60
CA ASN A 58 13.26 9.78 9.17
C ASN A 58 12.09 10.15 8.24
N ASN A 59 11.27 11.13 8.61
CA ASN A 59 10.11 11.54 7.80
C ASN A 59 10.46 11.97 6.37
N GLU A 60 11.65 12.57 6.16
CA GLU A 60 12.13 12.96 4.82
C GLU A 60 12.54 11.76 3.96
N SER A 61 12.76 10.59 4.58
CA SER A 61 13.18 9.38 3.89
C SER A 61 12.13 8.90 2.87
N PHE A 62 10.85 9.22 3.10
CA PHE A 62 9.71 8.78 2.31
C PHE A 62 8.92 9.94 1.66
N ILE A 63 9.50 11.13 1.61
CA ILE A 63 8.83 12.34 1.09
C ILE A 63 8.38 12.18 -0.36
N ASP A 64 9.13 11.45 -1.18
CA ASP A 64 8.83 11.19 -2.59
C ASP A 64 7.44 10.54 -2.76
N ILE A 65 7.01 9.70 -1.81
CA ILE A 65 5.67 9.07 -1.83
C ILE A 65 4.58 10.12 -1.60
N ALA A 66 4.78 11.02 -0.63
CA ALA A 66 3.82 12.09 -0.33
C ALA A 66 3.68 13.05 -1.52
N GLN A 67 4.82 13.44 -2.11
CA GLN A 67 4.87 14.33 -3.26
C GLN A 67 4.25 13.69 -4.49
N TRP A 68 4.54 12.42 -4.76
CA TRP A 68 3.92 11.69 -5.85
C TRP A 68 2.41 11.60 -5.67
N MET A 69 1.91 11.26 -4.47
CA MET A 69 0.46 11.26 -4.19
C MET A 69 -0.17 12.63 -4.42
N GLN A 70 0.47 13.72 -3.99
CA GLN A 70 0.01 15.09 -4.27
C GLN A 70 -0.15 15.32 -5.78
N GLN A 71 0.87 14.99 -6.57
CA GLN A 71 0.81 15.12 -8.04
C GLN A 71 -0.31 14.28 -8.66
N GLN A 72 -0.50 13.04 -8.20
CA GLN A 72 -1.56 12.18 -8.73
C GLN A 72 -2.95 12.73 -8.38
N THR A 73 -3.15 13.27 -7.18
CA THR A 73 -4.43 13.90 -6.80
C THR A 73 -4.73 15.17 -7.61
N GLU A 74 -3.70 16.00 -7.87
CA GLU A 74 -3.83 17.21 -8.67
C GLU A 74 -4.19 16.91 -10.12
N LYS A 75 -3.55 15.89 -10.73
CA LYS A 75 -3.89 15.42 -12.08
C LYS A 75 -5.35 15.00 -12.22
N GLN A 76 -5.98 14.55 -11.12
CA GLN A 76 -7.38 14.15 -11.06
C GLN A 76 -8.32 15.29 -10.65
N GLY A 77 -7.81 16.52 -10.48
CA GLY A 77 -8.60 17.69 -10.11
C GLY A 77 -9.06 17.73 -8.65
N LEU A 78 -8.46 16.92 -7.77
CA LEU A 78 -8.78 16.91 -6.34
C LEU A 78 -8.12 18.10 -5.64
N SER A 79 -8.92 18.94 -4.98
CA SER A 79 -8.44 20.14 -4.26
C SER A 79 -7.94 19.85 -2.84
N ILE A 80 -7.30 18.69 -2.62
CA ILE A 80 -6.74 18.32 -1.31
C ILE A 80 -5.26 18.72 -1.25
N LEU A 81 -4.90 19.47 -0.22
CA LEU A 81 -3.52 19.78 0.11
C LEU A 81 -2.98 18.69 1.04
N GLN A 82 -1.81 18.14 0.71
CA GLN A 82 -1.17 17.06 1.45
C GLN A 82 -2.13 15.87 1.64
N PRO A 83 -2.50 15.15 0.56
CA PRO A 83 -3.46 14.03 0.64
C PRO A 83 -2.96 12.93 1.58
N VAL A 84 -1.64 12.76 1.67
CA VAL A 84 -0.99 11.77 2.50
C VAL A 84 0.10 12.44 3.32
N ALA A 85 0.10 12.18 4.63
CA ALA A 85 1.16 12.60 5.54
C ALA A 85 1.86 11.37 6.13
N LEU A 86 3.09 11.11 5.68
CA LEU A 86 3.89 9.98 6.14
C LEU A 86 4.70 10.35 7.38
N ARG A 87 4.73 9.44 8.36
CA ARG A 87 5.56 9.55 9.57
C ARG A 87 6.29 8.26 9.82
N VAL A 88 7.56 8.37 10.16
CA VAL A 88 8.41 7.22 10.52
C VAL A 88 8.35 7.05 12.04
N ALA A 89 7.94 5.88 12.48
CA ALA A 89 7.95 5.48 13.88
C ALA A 89 9.37 5.11 14.33
N ALA A 90 9.56 4.96 15.64
CA ALA A 90 10.76 4.34 16.19
C ALA A 90 10.94 2.92 15.62
N LEU A 91 12.20 2.46 15.57
CA LEU A 91 12.52 1.13 15.08
C LEU A 91 11.75 0.08 15.87
N LEU A 92 11.14 -0.84 15.14
CA LEU A 92 10.40 -1.95 15.74
C LEU A 92 11.24 -3.22 15.66
N ALA A 93 11.58 -3.77 16.82
CA ALA A 93 12.40 -4.98 16.91
C ALA A 93 11.58 -6.27 16.72
N GLU A 94 10.29 -6.24 17.04
CA GLU A 94 9.42 -7.41 16.91
C GLU A 94 8.97 -7.59 15.46
N MET A 95 8.97 -8.85 15.00
CA MET A 95 8.54 -9.20 13.65
C MET A 95 7.01 -9.38 13.59
N PRO A 96 6.35 -8.98 12.49
CA PRO A 96 4.95 -9.31 12.28
C PRO A 96 4.76 -10.83 12.13
N PRO A 97 3.56 -11.36 12.42
CA PRO A 97 3.28 -12.76 12.19
C PRO A 97 3.48 -13.13 10.72
N ALA A 98 4.31 -14.14 10.48
CA ALA A 98 4.61 -14.61 9.13
C ALA A 98 3.34 -15.04 8.39
N ARG A 99 3.28 -14.72 7.09
CA ARG A 99 2.20 -15.18 6.22
C ARG A 99 2.35 -16.70 5.99
N PRO A 100 1.25 -17.48 6.01
CA PRO A 100 1.32 -18.89 5.64
C PRO A 100 1.66 -19.03 4.14
N ASN A 101 2.48 -20.01 3.77
CA ASN A 101 2.93 -20.21 2.37
C ASN A 101 1.79 -20.65 1.42
N GLN A 102 0.80 -21.40 1.93
CA GLN A 102 -0.38 -21.85 1.19
C GLN A 102 -1.61 -21.77 2.10
N PRO A 103 -2.12 -20.57 2.39
CA PRO A 103 -3.17 -20.41 3.37
C PRO A 103 -4.50 -20.94 2.81
N SER A 104 -5.17 -21.82 3.56
CA SER A 104 -6.62 -21.97 3.39
C SER A 104 -7.32 -20.64 3.72
N ALA A 105 -8.60 -20.50 3.34
CA ALA A 105 -9.37 -19.31 3.71
C ALA A 105 -9.39 -19.08 5.23
N LEU A 106 -9.42 -20.15 6.04
CA LEU A 106 -9.37 -20.07 7.49
C LEU A 106 -7.99 -19.61 7.99
N ASP A 107 -6.91 -20.09 7.39
CA ASP A 107 -5.55 -19.66 7.75
C ASP A 107 -5.33 -18.19 7.43
N ALA A 108 -5.81 -17.72 6.27
CA ALA A 108 -5.78 -16.31 5.91
C ALA A 108 -6.59 -15.45 6.89
N MET A 109 -7.78 -15.91 7.30
CA MET A 109 -8.59 -15.24 8.32
C MET A 109 -7.88 -15.16 9.66
N LEU A 110 -7.35 -16.29 10.16
CA LEU A 110 -6.66 -16.35 11.45
C LEU A 110 -5.40 -15.50 11.46
N TRP A 111 -4.59 -15.58 10.39
CA TRP A 111 -3.42 -14.73 10.21
C TRP A 111 -3.81 -13.25 10.20
N SER A 112 -4.88 -12.88 9.49
CA SER A 112 -5.34 -11.48 9.45
C SER A 112 -5.73 -10.96 10.84
N LEU A 113 -6.30 -11.81 11.70
CA LEU A 113 -6.66 -11.44 13.07
C LEU A 113 -5.41 -11.32 13.96
N LYS A 114 -4.48 -12.28 13.85
CA LYS A 114 -3.19 -12.24 14.55
C LYS A 114 -2.40 -10.98 14.18
N LEU A 115 -2.35 -10.63 12.89
CA LEU A 115 -1.67 -9.44 12.41
C LEU A 115 -2.30 -8.16 12.97
N ARG A 116 -3.63 -8.04 12.97
CA ARG A 116 -4.31 -6.86 13.56
C ARG A 116 -4.05 -6.74 15.06
N TRP A 117 -4.11 -7.85 15.78
CA TRP A 117 -3.81 -7.87 17.22
C TRP A 117 -2.36 -7.50 17.48
N TRP A 118 -1.42 -8.07 16.73
CA TRP A 118 -0.01 -7.73 16.83
C TRP A 118 0.24 -6.25 16.51
N ALA A 119 -0.34 -5.73 15.44
CA ALA A 119 -0.20 -4.33 15.04
C ALA A 119 -0.78 -3.37 16.09
N SER A 120 -1.86 -3.73 16.77
CA SER A 120 -2.44 -2.87 17.82
C SER A 120 -1.58 -2.78 19.08
N GLN A 121 -0.75 -3.80 19.36
CA GLN A 121 0.25 -3.75 20.44
C GLN A 121 1.47 -2.87 20.08
N HIS A 122 1.75 -2.73 18.78
CA HIS A 122 2.94 -2.06 18.25
C HIS A 122 2.65 -0.70 17.60
N ASP A 123 1.45 -0.15 17.80
CA ASP A 123 1.00 1.12 17.20
C ASP A 123 1.44 2.36 18.00
N LYS A 124 2.72 2.41 18.39
CA LYS A 124 3.29 3.56 19.11
C LYS A 124 3.98 4.48 18.12
N ILE A 125 3.34 5.60 17.81
CA ILE A 125 3.89 6.68 16.99
C ILE A 125 3.42 8.03 17.52
N ASP A 126 4.30 9.04 17.43
CA ASP A 126 3.99 10.38 17.89
C ASP A 126 3.01 11.12 16.95
N GLY A 127 2.08 11.85 17.57
CA GLY A 127 1.10 12.73 16.93
C GLY A 127 -0.22 12.05 16.53
N PRO A 128 -0.87 12.46 15.41
CA PRO A 128 -2.19 11.96 15.05
C PRO A 128 -2.19 10.45 14.86
N LYS A 129 -3.26 9.80 15.33
CA LYS A 129 -3.43 8.36 15.14
C LYS A 129 -3.39 8.02 13.64
N PRO A 130 -2.51 7.10 13.21
CA PRO A 130 -2.41 6.77 11.80
C PRO A 130 -3.65 6.01 11.34
N HIS A 131 -4.11 6.36 10.14
CA HIS A 131 -5.15 5.61 9.45
C HIS A 131 -4.56 4.34 8.85
N ILE A 132 -3.37 4.44 8.23
CA ILE A 132 -2.66 3.33 7.60
C ILE A 132 -1.35 3.05 8.34
N ARG A 133 -1.03 1.77 8.54
CA ARG A 133 0.20 1.29 9.18
C ARG A 133 0.98 0.43 8.19
N LEU A 134 2.17 0.88 7.80
CA LEU A 134 3.06 0.18 6.89
C LEU A 134 4.24 -0.36 7.69
N PHE A 135 4.30 -1.67 7.88
CA PHE A 135 5.43 -2.36 8.49
C PHE A 135 6.40 -2.73 7.38
N VAL A 136 7.54 -2.03 7.32
CA VAL A 136 8.51 -2.16 6.22
C VAL A 136 9.74 -2.90 6.73
N LEU A 137 9.87 -4.16 6.30
CA LEU A 137 10.99 -5.04 6.60
C LEU A 137 12.10 -4.76 5.60
N PHE A 138 13.20 -4.20 6.09
CA PHE A 138 14.38 -3.88 5.27
C PHE A 138 15.37 -5.03 5.29
N HIS A 139 15.85 -5.42 4.11
CA HIS A 139 16.80 -6.52 3.90
C HIS A 139 18.07 -6.03 3.21
N ASP A 140 19.22 -6.49 3.67
CA ASP A 140 20.51 -6.24 3.05
C ASP A 140 20.57 -6.89 1.66
N PRO A 141 20.69 -6.12 0.56
CA PRO A 141 20.76 -6.69 -0.79
C PRO A 141 22.01 -7.55 -1.03
N ALA A 142 23.06 -7.42 -0.20
CA ALA A 142 24.24 -8.28 -0.28
C ALA A 142 23.97 -9.68 0.27
N LEU A 143 23.00 -9.82 1.18
CA LEU A 143 22.56 -11.11 1.74
C LEU A 143 21.35 -11.69 1.01
N ASN A 144 20.47 -10.81 0.53
CA ASN A 144 19.22 -11.17 -0.12
C ASN A 144 19.17 -10.55 -1.52
N ALA A 145 19.51 -11.33 -2.55
CA ALA A 145 19.46 -10.86 -3.94
C ALA A 145 18.02 -10.65 -4.46
N SER A 146 17.04 -11.30 -3.82
CA SER A 146 15.61 -11.08 -4.01
C SER A 146 14.92 -11.00 -2.65
N VAL A 147 14.00 -10.04 -2.49
CA VAL A 147 13.11 -10.00 -1.34
C VAL A 147 11.84 -10.81 -1.60
N PRO A 148 11.23 -11.40 -0.56
CA PRO A 148 9.90 -12.01 -0.68
C PRO A 148 8.88 -11.04 -1.28
N HIS A 149 7.82 -11.57 -1.91
CA HIS A 149 6.73 -10.72 -2.38
C HIS A 149 6.10 -9.97 -1.20
N SER A 150 6.05 -8.64 -1.31
CA SER A 150 5.37 -7.76 -0.36
C SER A 150 3.88 -8.11 -0.29
N THR A 151 3.24 -7.71 0.81
CA THR A 151 1.85 -8.05 1.09
C THR A 151 1.11 -6.89 1.72
N GLY A 152 0.22 -6.27 0.95
CA GLY A 152 -0.83 -5.39 1.44
C GLY A 152 -2.04 -6.19 1.92
N LEU A 153 -2.49 -5.96 3.16
CA LEU A 153 -3.80 -6.44 3.61
C LEU A 153 -4.80 -5.28 3.57
N SER A 154 -5.52 -5.14 2.45
CA SER A 154 -6.53 -4.10 2.25
C SER A 154 -7.56 -4.02 3.38
N LYS A 155 -8.01 -5.17 3.91
CA LYS A 155 -9.08 -5.26 4.92
C LYS A 155 -8.69 -4.84 6.35
N GLY A 156 -7.56 -4.18 6.57
CA GLY A 156 -7.13 -3.71 7.89
C GLY A 156 -6.32 -2.41 7.89
N GLN A 157 -6.12 -1.76 6.75
CA GLN A 157 -5.26 -0.58 6.61
C GLN A 157 -3.82 -0.85 7.13
N ILE A 158 -3.36 -2.10 6.93
CA ILE A 158 -2.05 -2.58 7.35
C ILE A 158 -1.34 -3.15 6.11
N GLY A 159 -0.13 -2.68 5.85
CA GLY A 159 0.78 -3.25 4.85
C GLY A 159 1.99 -3.89 5.52
N VAL A 160 2.40 -5.07 5.06
CA VAL A 160 3.67 -5.71 5.43
C VAL A 160 4.52 -5.77 4.17
N ILE A 161 5.57 -4.96 4.13
CA ILE A 161 6.30 -4.64 2.91
C ILE A 161 7.74 -5.09 3.08
N HIS A 162 8.29 -5.76 2.07
CA HIS A 162 9.70 -6.10 2.02
C HIS A 162 10.41 -5.11 1.09
N ALA A 163 11.49 -4.51 1.59
CA ALA A 163 12.28 -3.50 0.89
C ALA A 163 13.78 -3.73 1.10
N TYR A 164 14.62 -3.13 0.27
CA TYR A 164 16.07 -3.24 0.42
C TYR A 164 16.64 -2.16 1.36
N ALA A 165 17.53 -2.56 2.26
CA ALA A 165 18.30 -1.67 3.12
C ALA A 165 19.47 -0.99 2.37
N SER A 166 19.16 -0.28 1.29
CA SER A 166 20.18 0.34 0.44
C SER A 166 19.74 1.66 -0.16
N ARG A 167 20.67 2.62 -0.17
CA ARG A 167 20.46 3.95 -0.77
C ARG A 167 20.23 3.87 -2.28
N ARG A 168 20.86 2.91 -2.97
CA ARG A 168 20.71 2.75 -4.43
C ARG A 168 19.29 2.32 -4.82
N GLN A 169 18.65 1.49 -3.98
CA GLN A 169 17.31 0.98 -4.19
C GLN A 169 16.22 1.87 -3.55
N ARG A 170 16.57 3.00 -2.90
CA ARG A 170 15.60 3.85 -2.20
C ARG A 170 14.42 4.28 -3.10
N ARG A 171 14.70 4.63 -4.36
CA ARG A 171 13.67 5.05 -5.33
C ARG A 171 12.75 3.90 -5.74
N GLN A 172 13.30 2.72 -5.96
CA GLN A 172 12.52 1.50 -6.25
C GLN A 172 11.70 1.06 -5.04
N ASN A 173 12.27 1.12 -3.83
CA ASN A 173 11.52 0.87 -2.60
C ASN A 173 10.31 1.81 -2.47
N ALA A 174 10.45 3.08 -2.87
CA ALA A 174 9.32 4.02 -2.84
C ALA A 174 8.18 3.58 -3.77
N VAL A 175 8.48 2.99 -4.94
CA VAL A 175 7.47 2.39 -5.83
C VAL A 175 6.75 1.25 -5.11
N VAL A 176 7.48 0.30 -4.55
CA VAL A 176 6.90 -0.85 -3.85
C VAL A 176 6.06 -0.38 -2.67
N ILE A 177 6.57 0.56 -1.85
CA ILE A 177 5.82 1.06 -0.69
C ILE A 177 4.56 1.81 -1.13
N ALA A 178 4.60 2.59 -2.21
CA ALA A 178 3.42 3.27 -2.72
C ALA A 178 2.38 2.29 -3.28
N HIS A 179 2.81 1.30 -4.06
CA HIS A 179 1.95 0.22 -4.56
C HIS A 179 1.22 -0.50 -3.41
N GLU A 180 1.97 -0.93 -2.40
CA GLU A 180 1.42 -1.62 -1.23
C GLU A 180 0.54 -0.70 -0.37
N MET A 181 0.88 0.59 -0.29
CA MET A 181 0.03 1.58 0.35
C MET A 181 -1.31 1.71 -0.39
N LEU A 182 -1.33 1.72 -1.73
CA LEU A 182 -2.56 1.82 -2.52
C LEU A 182 -3.50 0.62 -2.32
N HIS A 183 -2.98 -0.58 -2.09
CA HIS A 183 -3.81 -1.71 -1.66
C HIS A 183 -4.58 -1.43 -0.36
N THR A 184 -4.03 -0.63 0.56
CA THR A 184 -4.73 -0.26 1.80
C THR A 184 -5.91 0.68 1.56
N PHE A 185 -5.95 1.36 0.41
CA PHE A 185 -7.11 2.14 -0.07
C PHE A 185 -8.11 1.29 -0.86
N GLY A 186 -7.80 0.02 -1.11
CA GLY A 186 -8.67 -0.92 -1.82
C GLY A 186 -8.30 -1.15 -3.30
N ALA A 187 -7.17 -0.63 -3.77
CA ALA A 187 -6.69 -0.90 -5.12
C ALA A 187 -6.43 -2.40 -5.34
N SER A 188 -6.75 -2.91 -6.52
CA SER A 188 -6.40 -4.27 -6.97
C SER A 188 -5.12 -4.27 -7.82
N ASP A 189 -4.47 -5.42 -7.97
CA ASP A 189 -3.40 -5.58 -8.96
C ASP A 189 -3.95 -5.55 -10.38
N LYS A 190 -3.22 -4.94 -11.31
CA LYS A 190 -3.53 -4.93 -12.76
C LYS A 190 -2.47 -5.65 -13.59
N TYR A 191 -1.87 -6.68 -13.03
CA TYR A 191 -0.90 -7.54 -13.72
C TYR A 191 -1.23 -9.02 -13.50
N ASP A 192 -0.79 -9.86 -14.42
CA ASP A 192 -0.93 -11.30 -14.31
C ASP A 192 0.06 -11.85 -13.27
N LEU A 193 -0.42 -12.58 -12.27
CA LEU A 193 0.43 -13.04 -11.16
C LEU A 193 1.46 -14.10 -11.58
N ALA A 194 1.24 -14.81 -12.70
CA ALA A 194 2.15 -15.84 -13.19
C ALA A 194 3.26 -15.24 -14.07
N THR A 195 2.93 -14.30 -14.95
CA THR A 195 3.88 -13.70 -15.90
C THR A 195 4.44 -12.37 -15.42
N GLN A 196 3.78 -11.73 -14.44
CA GLN A 196 4.02 -10.36 -13.99
C GLN A 196 3.81 -9.30 -15.07
N GLN A 197 3.17 -9.65 -16.18
CA GLN A 197 2.86 -8.71 -17.24
C GLN A 197 1.67 -7.82 -16.87
N PRO A 198 1.76 -6.50 -17.05
CA PRO A 198 0.60 -5.63 -16.90
C PRO A 198 -0.52 -6.02 -17.87
N ILE A 199 -1.76 -6.04 -17.41
CA ILE A 199 -2.92 -6.49 -18.19
C ILE A 199 -3.48 -5.30 -18.97
N TYR A 200 -3.48 -5.36 -20.30
CA TYR A 200 -4.09 -4.31 -21.12
C TYR A 200 -5.64 -4.35 -21.05
N PRO A 201 -6.34 -3.19 -20.99
CA PRO A 201 -5.79 -1.83 -20.89
C PRO A 201 -5.47 -1.38 -19.46
N GLN A 202 -6.02 -2.01 -18.43
CA GLN A 202 -6.06 -1.47 -17.07
C GLN A 202 -4.70 -1.34 -16.35
N GLY A 203 -3.72 -2.15 -16.73
CA GLY A 203 -2.35 -2.13 -16.21
C GLY A 203 -1.40 -1.27 -17.04
N TYR A 204 -1.89 -0.58 -18.08
CA TYR A 204 -1.08 0.28 -18.92
C TYR A 204 -1.23 1.74 -18.45
N ALA A 205 -0.11 2.45 -18.37
CA ALA A 205 -0.11 3.86 -17.99
C ALA A 205 -0.83 4.73 -19.02
N GLU A 206 -0.63 4.41 -20.30
CA GLU A 206 -1.15 5.14 -21.45
C GLU A 206 -1.83 4.16 -22.42
N PRO A 207 -3.02 3.63 -22.09
CA PRO A 207 -3.65 2.57 -22.89
C PRO A 207 -4.00 3.00 -24.32
N GLY A 208 -4.19 4.29 -24.56
CA GLY A 208 -4.52 4.87 -25.87
C GLY A 208 -3.32 5.33 -26.70
N ARG A 209 -2.07 5.05 -26.28
CA ARG A 209 -0.86 5.45 -27.00
C ARG A 209 -0.70 4.71 -28.34
N GLU A 210 -0.17 5.40 -29.35
CA GLU A 210 0.22 4.80 -30.65
C GLU A 210 1.67 5.21 -31.04
N PRO A 211 2.61 4.27 -31.25
CA PRO A 211 2.48 2.83 -31.02
C PRO A 211 2.28 2.50 -29.54
N ARG A 212 1.50 1.44 -29.24
CA ARG A 212 1.16 1.05 -27.87
C ARG A 212 2.39 0.77 -27.00
N LEU A 213 3.38 0.11 -27.59
CA LEU A 213 4.59 -0.36 -26.93
C LEU A 213 5.83 0.26 -27.59
N PRO A 214 6.90 0.54 -26.83
CA PRO A 214 6.96 0.49 -25.37
C PRO A 214 6.11 1.61 -24.73
N GLN A 215 5.64 1.37 -23.51
CA GLN A 215 5.07 2.43 -22.66
C GLN A 215 6.21 3.24 -22.03
N ASP A 216 6.02 4.54 -21.80
CA ASP A 216 7.03 5.37 -21.13
C ASP A 216 6.92 5.31 -19.59
N MET A 217 5.76 4.89 -19.08
CA MET A 217 5.47 4.83 -17.65
C MET A 217 4.78 3.51 -17.29
N ALA A 218 4.86 3.15 -16.01
CA ALA A 218 4.09 2.08 -15.42
C ALA A 218 2.79 2.61 -14.82
N GLU A 219 1.69 1.89 -15.01
CA GLU A 219 0.56 2.04 -14.08
C GLU A 219 1.02 1.44 -12.74
N ILE A 220 0.89 2.19 -11.65
CA ILE A 220 1.49 1.82 -10.36
C ILE A 220 1.02 0.45 -9.85
N MET A 221 -0.24 0.09 -10.10
CA MET A 221 -0.84 -1.20 -9.76
C MET A 221 -0.67 -2.26 -10.86
N GLY A 222 -0.25 -1.88 -12.08
CA GLY A 222 0.34 -2.76 -13.09
C GLY A 222 1.78 -3.15 -12.75
N GLY A 223 2.44 -2.37 -11.88
CA GLY A 223 3.71 -2.72 -11.22
C GLY A 223 4.97 -2.64 -12.09
N ARG A 224 4.83 -2.67 -13.42
CA ARG A 224 5.93 -2.68 -14.40
C ARG A 224 5.60 -1.83 -15.62
N VAL A 225 6.65 -1.40 -16.34
CA VAL A 225 6.55 -0.72 -17.64
C VAL A 225 6.53 -1.78 -18.74
N PRO A 226 5.44 -1.96 -19.50
CA PRO A 226 5.42 -2.85 -20.66
C PRO A 226 6.38 -2.37 -21.76
N ILE A 227 7.36 -3.19 -22.12
CA ILE A 227 8.32 -2.90 -23.20
C ILE A 227 7.86 -3.56 -24.50
N ASP A 228 7.45 -4.83 -24.42
CA ASP A 228 6.80 -5.58 -25.49
C ASP A 228 5.73 -6.53 -24.91
N GLU A 229 5.16 -7.43 -25.74
CA GLU A 229 4.11 -8.38 -25.33
C GLU A 229 4.56 -9.41 -24.28
N GLN A 230 5.87 -9.59 -24.08
CA GLN A 230 6.46 -10.62 -23.21
C GLN A 230 7.38 -10.03 -22.14
N THR A 231 7.87 -8.80 -22.32
CA THR A 231 8.84 -8.16 -21.43
C THR A 231 8.30 -6.88 -20.80
N ALA A 232 8.48 -6.78 -19.48
CA ALA A 232 8.11 -5.60 -18.71
C ALA A 232 9.13 -5.34 -17.60
N GLU A 233 9.50 -4.08 -17.43
CA GLU A 233 10.59 -3.66 -16.55
C GLU A 233 10.07 -3.03 -15.26
N ILE A 234 10.82 -3.20 -14.17
CA ILE A 234 10.49 -2.54 -12.90
C ILE A 234 10.85 -1.06 -13.03
N PRO A 235 9.93 -0.12 -12.78
CA PRO A 235 10.23 1.31 -12.86
C PRO A 235 11.34 1.69 -11.88
N PHE A 236 12.23 2.58 -12.29
CA PHE A 236 13.36 3.00 -11.47
C PHE A 236 12.91 3.86 -10.29
N SER A 237 11.81 4.59 -10.44
CA SER A 237 11.26 5.49 -9.42
C SER A 237 9.78 5.78 -9.63
N LEU A 238 9.15 6.39 -8.62
CA LEU A 238 7.77 6.89 -8.72
C LEU A 238 7.55 7.92 -9.82
N ALA A 239 8.60 8.60 -10.30
CA ALA A 239 8.48 9.55 -11.40
C ALA A 239 8.13 8.87 -12.74
N GLU A 240 8.39 7.56 -12.85
CA GLU A 240 8.06 6.72 -14.02
C GLU A 240 6.73 5.99 -13.83
N THR A 241 5.92 6.39 -12.85
CA THR A 241 4.64 5.75 -12.56
C THR A 241 3.48 6.75 -12.48
N LEU A 242 2.28 6.25 -12.74
CA LEU A 242 1.03 6.99 -12.55
C LEU A 242 -0.07 6.12 -11.96
N ILE A 243 -1.14 6.78 -11.48
CA ILE A 243 -2.38 6.12 -11.09
C ILE A 243 -3.31 6.11 -12.31
N GLY A 244 -3.58 4.92 -12.84
CA GLY A 244 -4.47 4.72 -13.98
C GLY A 244 -5.95 4.97 -13.62
N PRO A 245 -6.84 5.06 -14.62
CA PRO A 245 -8.25 5.41 -14.41
C PRO A 245 -9.01 4.39 -13.54
N GLU A 246 -8.74 3.09 -13.69
CA GLU A 246 -9.35 2.05 -12.85
C GLU A 246 -8.87 2.14 -11.41
N THR A 247 -7.54 2.24 -11.19
CA THR A 247 -6.96 2.47 -9.86
C THR A 247 -7.55 3.73 -9.21
N ALA A 248 -7.65 4.84 -9.94
CA ALA A 248 -8.25 6.07 -9.47
C ALA A 248 -9.71 5.87 -9.02
N GLY A 249 -10.49 5.07 -9.74
CA GLY A 249 -11.85 4.71 -9.37
C GLY A 249 -11.91 3.90 -8.08
N GLU A 250 -11.04 2.90 -7.93
CA GLU A 250 -10.98 2.02 -6.75
C GLU A 250 -10.63 2.79 -5.47
N ILE A 251 -9.60 3.65 -5.53
CA ILE A 251 -9.16 4.42 -4.37
C ILE A 251 -10.02 5.67 -4.12
N GLY A 252 -11.01 5.94 -4.97
CA GLY A 252 -12.02 6.98 -4.76
C GLY A 252 -11.68 8.37 -5.28
N PHE A 253 -10.63 8.52 -6.11
CA PHE A 253 -10.32 9.81 -6.75
C PHE A 253 -11.48 10.34 -7.59
N LEU A 254 -12.18 9.47 -8.33
CA LEU A 254 -13.27 9.89 -9.22
C LEU A 254 -14.59 10.22 -8.49
N ARG A 255 -14.71 9.90 -7.20
CA ARG A 255 -15.95 10.16 -6.41
C ARG A 255 -16.00 11.57 -5.85
N SER A 256 -14.85 12.20 -5.65
CA SER A 256 -14.73 13.52 -5.01
C SER A 256 -15.03 14.68 -5.97
N THR A 257 -14.76 14.53 -7.28
CA THR A 257 -14.95 15.57 -8.29
C THR A 257 -16.42 15.94 -8.51
N GLY A 258 -17.36 15.03 -8.23
CA GLY A 258 -18.81 15.27 -8.36
C GLY A 258 -19.42 16.20 -7.30
N LYS A 259 -18.76 16.48 -6.18
CA LYS A 259 -19.28 17.39 -5.13
C LYS A 259 -18.91 18.86 -5.34
N ASN A 260 -17.86 19.15 -6.12
CA ASN A 260 -17.35 20.52 -6.30
C ASN A 260 -17.87 21.22 -7.58
N GLY A 261 -18.68 20.55 -8.41
CA GLY A 261 -19.29 21.10 -9.63
C GLY A 261 -20.65 21.80 -9.43
N GLN A 262 -21.11 21.96 -8.19
CA GLN A 262 -22.31 22.75 -7.86
C GLN A 262 -21.96 23.83 -6.84
N LYS A 263 -21.33 24.91 -7.28
CA LYS A 263 -21.39 26.22 -6.64
C LYS A 263 -21.38 27.30 -7.70
#